data_AF-A0AA47MCD8-F1
#
_entry.id   AF-A0AA47MCD8-F1
#
_cell.length_a   1.000
_cell.length_b   1.000
_cell.length_c   1.000
_cell.angle_alpha   90.00
_cell.angle_beta   90.00
_cell.angle_gamma   90.00
#
_symmetry.space_group_name_H-M   'P 1'
#
loop_
_entity.id
_entity.type
_entity.pdbx_description
1 polymer ?
#
loop_
_entity_poly.entity_id
_entity_poly.type
_entity_poly.pdbx_seq_one_letter_code
_entity_poly.pdbx_strand_id
1 'polypeptide(L)'
;MFFHHNSTVTMPPFMALDGVTVWYGSCTAQDKKDLTRVVKTAQGIVGGPLPNLDSLYTSRLQKKARCIATDPTHPGYGLFVPLPSRKRYRHLNSRTNRLKNSFFPRAVRELIPSP
;
A
#
# COMPACT_ATOMS: atom_id res chain seq x y z
N MET A 1 -45.74 -16.98 0.09
CA MET A 1 -45.05 -15.66 0.00
C MET A 1 -43.67 -15.86 0.62
N PHE A 2 -42.62 -16.07 -0.19
CA PHE A 2 -41.77 -15.00 -0.78
C PHE A 2 -41.01 -14.24 0.35
N PHE A 3 -39.68 -14.20 0.49
CA PHE A 3 -38.54 -14.60 -0.32
C PHE A 3 -37.34 -14.88 0.62
N HIS A 4 -36.48 -15.77 0.14
CA HIS A 4 -35.07 -15.93 0.51
C HIS A 4 -34.36 -14.59 0.80
N HIS A 5 -33.65 -14.49 1.93
CA HIS A 5 -32.50 -13.60 2.04
C HIS A 5 -31.34 -14.37 2.65
N ASN A 6 -30.68 -15.14 1.77
CA ASN A 6 -29.36 -15.66 2.02
C ASN A 6 -28.42 -14.45 1.96
N SER A 7 -28.15 -13.83 3.10
CA SER A 7 -27.19 -12.73 3.21
C SER A 7 -25.78 -13.29 3.03
N THR A 8 -25.41 -13.56 1.78
CA THR A 8 -24.01 -13.61 1.37
C THR A 8 -23.44 -12.23 1.63
N VAL A 9 -22.81 -12.06 2.78
CA VAL A 9 -21.95 -10.93 3.06
C VAL A 9 -20.81 -11.00 2.05
N THR A 10 -20.96 -10.33 0.92
CA THR A 10 -19.85 -9.99 0.03
C THR A 10 -18.94 -9.05 0.83
N MET A 11 -18.05 -9.66 1.61
CA MET A 11 -16.86 -9.01 2.15
C MET A 11 -16.16 -8.38 0.96
N PRO A 12 -16.02 -7.05 0.90
CA PRO A 12 -15.33 -6.45 -0.21
C PRO A 12 -13.86 -6.93 -0.18
N PRO A 13 -13.23 -7.21 -1.33
CA PRO A 13 -11.89 -7.81 -1.41
C PRO A 13 -10.76 -6.89 -0.88
N PHE A 14 -11.08 -5.83 -0.15
CA PHE A 14 -10.13 -4.88 0.42
C PHE A 14 -9.36 -5.40 1.64
N MET A 15 -9.81 -6.49 2.28
CA MET A 15 -9.13 -7.08 3.44
C MET A 15 -8.18 -8.24 3.13
N ALA A 16 -7.99 -8.58 1.85
CA ALA A 16 -6.95 -9.53 1.47
C ALA A 16 -5.68 -8.76 1.08
N LEU A 17 -4.62 -8.94 1.88
CA LEU A 17 -3.20 -8.61 1.62
C LEU A 17 -2.56 -7.41 2.36
N ASP A 18 -2.98 -7.12 3.58
CA ASP A 18 -2.32 -6.11 4.42
C ASP A 18 -0.86 -6.44 4.79
N GLY A 19 -0.50 -7.74 4.86
CA GLY A 19 0.81 -8.18 5.36
C GLY A 19 2.02 -7.66 4.57
N VAL A 20 1.91 -7.58 3.23
CA VAL A 20 3.04 -7.13 2.39
C VAL A 20 3.39 -5.67 2.66
N THR A 21 2.40 -4.81 2.89
CA THR A 21 2.67 -3.38 3.14
C THR A 21 3.32 -3.15 4.51
N VAL A 22 2.95 -3.97 5.51
CA VAL A 22 3.47 -3.89 6.88
C VAL A 22 4.88 -4.45 6.99
N TRP A 23 5.13 -5.64 6.41
CA TRP A 23 6.44 -6.28 6.53
C TRP A 23 7.48 -5.69 5.58
N TYR A 24 7.13 -5.39 4.32
CA TYR A 24 8.05 -4.79 3.35
C TYR A 24 8.54 -3.38 3.76
N GLY A 25 7.70 -2.60 4.47
CA GLY A 25 8.11 -1.33 5.06
C GLY A 25 9.14 -1.48 6.19
N SER A 26 9.23 -2.67 6.80
CA SER A 26 10.19 -2.96 7.86
C SER A 26 11.47 -3.62 7.34
N CYS A 27 11.47 -4.13 6.10
CA CYS A 27 12.62 -4.79 5.47
C CYS A 27 13.80 -3.83 5.28
N THR A 28 14.99 -4.30 5.66
CA THR A 28 16.27 -3.64 5.35
C THR A 28 16.61 -3.75 3.87
N ALA A 29 17.62 -3.00 3.42
CA ALA A 29 18.12 -3.11 2.05
C ALA A 29 18.64 -4.53 1.73
N GLN A 30 19.15 -5.24 2.74
CA GLN A 30 19.62 -6.61 2.58
C GLN A 30 18.44 -7.57 2.38
N ASP A 31 17.41 -7.47 3.22
CA ASP A 31 16.20 -8.30 3.10
C ASP A 31 15.54 -8.15 1.73
N LYS A 32 15.52 -6.93 1.18
CA LYS A 32 14.99 -6.67 -0.17
C LYS A 32 15.78 -7.36 -1.27
N LYS A 33 17.11 -7.39 -1.15
CA LYS A 33 17.97 -8.13 -2.10
C LYS A 33 17.72 -9.63 -2.01
N ASP A 34 17.59 -10.16 -0.80
CA ASP A 34 17.32 -11.57 -0.57
C ASP A 34 15.94 -11.97 -1.12
N LEU A 35 14.92 -11.16 -0.88
CA LEU A 35 13.58 -11.34 -1.47
C LEU A 35 13.60 -11.26 -3.00
N THR A 36 14.39 -10.33 -3.56
CA THR A 36 14.53 -10.21 -5.03
C THR A 36 15.14 -11.48 -5.63
N ARG A 37 16.12 -12.09 -4.93
CA ARG A 37 16.72 -13.37 -5.34
C ARG A 37 15.69 -14.51 -5.29
N VAL A 38 14.85 -14.57 -4.25
CA VAL A 38 13.76 -15.55 -4.16
C VAL A 38 12.72 -15.37 -5.28
N VAL A 39 12.36 -14.12 -5.61
CA VAL A 39 11.46 -13.86 -6.74
C VAL A 39 12.09 -14.30 -8.06
N LYS A 40 13.39 -14.06 -8.27
CA LYS A 40 14.10 -14.53 -9.46
C LYS A 40 14.16 -16.05 -9.58
N THR A 41 14.39 -16.77 -8.47
CA THR A 41 14.39 -18.24 -8.51
C THR A 41 12.99 -18.78 -8.80
N ALA A 42 11.96 -18.21 -8.17
CA ALA A 42 10.57 -18.56 -8.47
C ALA A 42 10.21 -18.28 -9.94
N GLN A 43 10.71 -17.18 -10.52
CA GLN A 43 10.55 -16.86 -11.94
C GLN A 43 11.16 -17.92 -12.86
N GLY A 44 12.36 -18.41 -12.52
CA GLY A 44 12.98 -19.50 -13.26
C GLY A 44 12.18 -20.81 -13.21
N ILE A 45 11.54 -21.10 -12.08
CA ILE A 45 10.73 -22.32 -11.88
C ILE A 45 9.39 -22.23 -12.64
N VAL A 46 8.70 -21.09 -12.52
CA VAL A 46 7.38 -20.89 -13.13
C VAL A 46 7.49 -20.67 -14.66
N GLY A 47 8.65 -20.25 -15.15
CA GLY A 47 8.90 -20.05 -16.58
C GLY A 47 8.19 -18.83 -17.18
N GLY A 48 7.71 -17.91 -16.34
CA GLY A 48 7.02 -16.69 -16.76
C GLY A 48 7.44 -15.48 -15.91
N PRO A 49 7.21 -14.24 -16.37
CA PRO A 49 7.60 -13.03 -15.64
C PRO A 49 6.79 -12.88 -14.35
N LEU A 50 7.46 -12.79 -13.21
CA LEU A 50 6.82 -12.40 -11.96
C LEU A 50 6.88 -10.88 -11.77
N PRO A 51 5.85 -10.28 -11.18
CA PRO A 51 5.87 -8.86 -10.84
C PRO A 51 6.96 -8.56 -9.80
N ASN A 52 7.67 -7.44 -10.01
CA ASN A 52 8.69 -6.97 -9.06
C ASN A 52 8.03 -6.69 -7.70
N LEU A 53 8.69 -7.12 -6.62
CA LEU A 53 8.21 -6.89 -5.26
C LEU A 53 8.03 -5.41 -4.95
N ASP A 54 8.93 -4.57 -5.48
CA ASP A 54 8.87 -3.12 -5.29
C ASP A 54 7.62 -2.52 -5.94
N SER A 55 7.29 -2.93 -7.18
CA SER A 55 6.11 -2.43 -7.89
C SER A 55 4.81 -2.94 -7.29
N LEU A 56 4.79 -4.18 -6.80
CA LEU A 56 3.67 -4.72 -6.02
C LEU A 56 3.45 -3.92 -4.74
N TYR A 57 4.52 -3.63 -4.00
CA TYR A 57 4.44 -2.86 -2.78
C TYR A 57 3.94 -1.45 -3.05
N THR A 58 4.50 -0.74 -4.03
CA THR A 58 4.08 0.64 -4.35
C THR A 58 2.63 0.69 -4.85
N SER A 59 2.21 -0.24 -5.71
CA SER A 59 0.83 -0.36 -6.18
C SER A 59 -0.15 -0.53 -5.01
N ARG A 60 0.17 -1.44 -4.07
CA ARG A 60 -0.66 -1.69 -2.88
C ARG A 60 -0.68 -0.50 -1.93
N LEU A 61 0.48 0.10 -1.70
CA LEU A 61 0.63 1.30 -0.89
C LEU A 61 -0.25 2.43 -1.43
N GLN A 62 -0.17 2.69 -2.73
CA GLN A 62 -0.97 3.71 -3.40
C GLN A 62 -2.46 3.40 -3.34
N LYS A 63 -2.88 2.15 -3.59
CA LYS A 63 -4.29 1.75 -3.49
C LYS A 63 -4.85 2.04 -2.10
N LYS A 64 -4.15 1.61 -1.04
CA LYS A 64 -4.57 1.84 0.34
C LYS A 64 -4.57 3.33 0.70
N ALA A 65 -3.54 4.06 0.28
CA ALA A 65 -3.45 5.51 0.50
C ALA A 65 -4.59 6.27 -0.18
N ARG A 66 -5.00 5.86 -1.39
CA ARG A 66 -6.17 6.42 -2.08
C ARG A 66 -7.46 6.15 -1.33
N CYS A 67 -7.68 4.92 -0.85
CA CYS A 67 -8.87 4.60 -0.03
C CYS A 67 -8.97 5.51 1.20
N ILE A 68 -7.85 5.75 1.89
CA ILE A 68 -7.81 6.68 3.03
C ILE A 68 -8.06 8.12 2.59
N ALA A 69 -7.47 8.56 1.48
CA ALA A 69 -7.62 9.91 0.95
C ALA A 69 -9.06 10.21 0.49
N THR A 70 -9.83 9.19 0.10
CA THR A 70 -11.23 9.32 -0.32
C THR A 70 -12.25 9.18 0.80
N ASP A 71 -11.83 8.73 2.00
CA ASP A 71 -12.70 8.48 3.14
C ASP A 71 -12.48 9.51 4.26
N PRO A 72 -13.36 10.52 4.40
CA PRO A 72 -13.27 11.53 5.45
C PRO A 72 -13.44 10.99 6.87
N THR A 73 -14.04 9.81 7.03
CA THR A 73 -14.27 9.20 8.35
C THR A 73 -13.02 8.49 8.88
N HIS A 74 -12.04 8.24 8.00
CA HIS A 74 -10.82 7.55 8.36
C HIS A 74 -9.92 8.43 9.26
N PRO A 75 -9.36 7.90 10.37
CA PRO A 75 -8.54 8.68 11.31
C PRO A 75 -7.27 9.27 10.67
N GLY A 76 -6.75 8.61 9.63
CA GLY A 76 -5.61 9.07 8.85
C GLY A 76 -5.94 10.07 7.71
N TYR A 77 -7.21 10.42 7.49
CA TYR A 77 -7.64 11.28 6.37
C TYR A 77 -6.90 12.62 6.36
N GLY A 78 -6.69 13.24 7.53
CA GLY A 78 -6.01 14.53 7.67
C GLY A 78 -4.58 14.56 7.09
N LEU A 79 -3.93 13.40 6.96
CA LEU A 79 -2.59 13.28 6.35
C LEU A 79 -2.63 13.34 4.82
N PHE A 80 -3.78 13.00 4.23
CA PHE A 80 -4.02 12.97 2.80
C PHE A 80 -4.89 14.15 2.33
N VAL A 81 -4.81 15.27 3.04
CA VAL A 81 -5.39 16.54 2.57
C VAL A 81 -4.35 17.24 1.69
N PRO A 82 -4.61 17.45 0.39
CA PRO A 82 -3.67 18.11 -0.50
C PRO A 82 -3.46 19.57 -0.08
N LEU A 83 -2.24 20.08 -0.31
CA LEU A 83 -1.95 21.51 -0.14
C LEU A 83 -2.79 22.36 -1.13
N PRO A 84 -2.92 23.68 -0.91
CA PRO A 84 -3.67 24.56 -1.83
C PRO A 84 -3.23 24.46 -3.29
N SER A 85 -1.97 24.16 -3.54
CA SER A 85 -1.43 23.94 -4.89
C SER A 85 -1.91 22.64 -5.56
N ARG A 86 -2.56 21.73 -4.82
CA ARG A 86 -3.00 20.38 -5.22
C ARG A 86 -1.93 19.44 -5.78
N LYS A 87 -0.65 19.83 -5.72
CA LYS A 87 0.46 19.03 -6.27
C LYS A 87 0.99 17.97 -5.32
N ARG A 88 0.77 18.14 -4.01
CA ARG A 88 1.34 17.26 -2.98
C ARG A 88 0.54 17.30 -1.67
N TYR A 89 0.71 16.25 -0.87
CA TYR A 89 0.26 16.19 0.52
C TYR A 89 1.28 16.83 1.48
N ARG A 90 0.89 17.00 2.75
CA ARG A 90 1.78 17.52 3.80
C ARG A 90 2.81 16.46 4.19
N HIS A 91 4.09 16.78 4.00
CA HIS A 91 5.17 15.87 4.36
C HIS A 91 5.25 15.62 5.87
N LEU A 92 5.45 14.36 6.26
CA LEU A 92 5.70 13.94 7.64
C LEU A 92 7.20 13.95 7.95
N ASN A 93 7.64 14.92 8.77
CA ASN A 93 9.02 14.97 9.21
C ASN A 93 9.37 13.73 10.03
N SER A 94 10.34 12.95 9.54
CA SER A 94 10.74 11.68 10.13
C SER A 94 12.25 11.66 10.36
N ARG A 95 12.68 11.53 11.62
CA ARG A 95 14.11 11.49 12.00
C ARG A 95 14.75 10.12 11.82
N THR A 96 13.96 9.04 11.93
CA THR A 96 14.46 7.66 11.86
C THR A 96 14.06 6.96 10.56
N ASN A 97 14.91 6.06 10.06
CA ASN A 97 14.60 5.23 8.90
C ASN A 97 13.36 4.35 9.12
N ARG A 98 13.18 3.85 10.35
CA ARG A 98 11.99 3.08 10.75
C ARG A 98 10.70 3.86 10.50
N LEU A 99 10.63 5.12 10.95
CA LEU A 99 9.44 5.95 10.71
C LEU A 99 9.32 6.32 9.23
N LYS A 100 10.43 6.66 8.55
CA LYS A 100 10.39 6.95 7.10
C LYS A 100 9.81 5.80 6.29
N ASN A 101 10.09 4.56 6.66
CA ASN A 101 9.65 3.38 5.92
C ASN A 101 8.29 2.83 6.40
N SER A 102 7.68 3.41 7.44
CA SER A 102 6.33 3.05 7.84
C SER A 102 5.29 3.52 6.82
N PHE A 103 4.08 2.96 6.91
CA PHE A 103 3.02 3.16 5.92
C PHE A 103 2.74 4.64 5.62
N PHE A 104 2.42 5.47 6.63
CA PHE A 104 1.95 6.84 6.39
C PHE A 104 3.02 7.76 5.76
N PRO A 105 4.25 7.87 6.30
CA PRO A 105 5.28 8.72 5.69
C PRO A 105 5.67 8.24 4.29
N ARG A 106 5.63 6.93 4.04
CA ARG A 106 5.86 6.36 2.71
C ARG A 106 4.72 6.71 1.75
N ALA A 107 3.48 6.47 2.15
CA ALA A 107 2.29 6.72 1.33
C ALA A 107 2.14 8.19 0.95
N VAL A 108 2.37 9.12 1.89
CA VAL A 108 2.30 10.56 1.66
C VAL A 108 3.33 11.04 0.63
N ARG A 109 4.50 10.39 0.54
CA ARG A 109 5.54 10.72 -0.46
C ARG A 109 5.29 10.11 -1.83
N GLU A 110 4.76 8.89 -1.86
CA GLU A 110 4.59 8.10 -3.10
C GLU A 110 3.24 8.37 -3.80
N LEU A 111 2.27 8.95 -3.10
CA LEU A 111 0.96 9.28 -3.65
C LEU A 111 0.95 10.72 -4.16
N ILE A 112 0.69 10.87 -5.46
CA ILE A 112 0.40 12.17 -6.06
C ILE A 112 -1.11 12.44 -5.91
N PRO A 113 -1.53 13.62 -5.41
CA PRO A 113 -2.95 13.97 -5.39
C PRO A 113 -3.52 13.93 -6.80
N SER A 114 -4.70 13.33 -6.95
CA SER A 114 -5.44 13.41 -8.21
C SER A 114 -5.90 14.85 -8.43
N PRO A 115 -5.81 15.41 -9.65
CA PRO A 115 -6.30 16.75 -9.96
C PRO A 115 -7.79 16.92 -9.67
#